data_AF-A0AAW2INM8-F1
#
_entry.id   AF-A0AAW2INM8-F1
#
_cell.length_a   1.000
_cell.length_b   1.000
_cell.length_c   1.000
_cell.angle_alpha   90.00
_cell.angle_beta   90.00
_cell.angle_gamma   90.00
#
_symmetry.space_group_name_H-M   'P 1'
#
loop_
_entity.id
_entity.type
_entity.pdbx_description
1 polymer ?
#
loop_
_entity_poly.entity_id
_entity_poly.type
_entity_poly.pdbx_seq_one_letter_code
_entity_poly.pdbx_strand_id
1 'polypeptide(L)'
;MNQIYAVLNRHIKYFAIKPVFSTKMIEGSSVQEYGVKMLSIVEKLKDLKALLAKEMYIDMILQSFPPSFDSFIVNYNMNGLDNDLHELINMLVQYEAAIEKSAPS
;
A
#
# COMPACT_ATOMS: atom_id res chain seq x y z
N MET A 1 22.90 -11.47 -21.44
CA MET A 1 21.45 -11.59 -21.16
C MET A 1 20.69 -11.27 -22.45
N ASN A 2 19.78 -12.14 -22.91
CA ASN A 2 19.10 -11.98 -24.21
C ASN A 2 18.01 -10.90 -24.16
N GLN A 3 17.91 -10.03 -25.17
CA GLN A 3 16.95 -8.91 -25.19
C GLN A 3 15.48 -9.34 -25.04
N ILE A 4 15.11 -10.49 -25.61
CA ILE A 4 13.75 -11.06 -25.48
C ILE A 4 13.40 -11.36 -24.01
N TYR A 5 14.36 -11.90 -23.24
CA TYR A 5 14.17 -12.17 -21.81
C TYR A 5 14.03 -10.88 -21.01
N ALA A 6 14.78 -9.83 -21.37
CA ALA A 6 14.67 -8.52 -20.72
C ALA A 6 13.31 -7.85 -20.98
N VAL A 7 12.80 -7.91 -22.22
CA VAL A 7 11.48 -7.38 -22.60
C VAL A 7 10.36 -8.13 -21.89
N LEU A 8 10.40 -9.46 -21.86
CA LEU A 8 9.41 -10.28 -21.16
C LEU A 8 9.38 -9.97 -19.66
N ASN A 9 10.55 -9.82 -19.03
CA ASN A 9 10.66 -9.45 -17.62
C ASN A 9 10.06 -8.05 -17.34
N ARG A 10 10.30 -7.07 -18.22
CA ARG A 10 9.68 -5.74 -18.10
C ARG A 10 8.15 -5.81 -18.18
N HIS A 11 7.60 -6.55 -19.13
CA HIS A 11 6.15 -6.70 -19.28
C HIS A 11 5.52 -7.37 -18.06
N ILE A 12 6.11 -8.47 -17.56
CA ILE A 12 5.63 -9.17 -16.37
C ILE A 12 5.61 -8.22 -15.18
N LYS A 13 6.71 -7.48 -14.93
CA LYS A 13 6.77 -6.48 -13.87
C LYS A 13 5.70 -5.40 -14.02
N TYR A 14 5.49 -4.88 -15.22
CA TYR A 14 4.48 -3.86 -15.49
C TYR A 14 3.06 -4.36 -15.15
N PHE A 15 2.69 -5.55 -15.64
CA PHE A 15 1.37 -6.12 -15.35
C PHE A 15 1.20 -6.47 -13.86
N ALA A 16 2.28 -6.87 -13.20
CA ALA A 16 2.30 -7.17 -11.78
C ALA A 16 2.02 -5.93 -10.93
N ILE A 17 2.70 -4.80 -11.22
CA ILE A 17 2.58 -3.56 -10.42
C ILE A 17 1.37 -2.71 -10.80
N LYS A 18 0.81 -2.86 -12.02
CA LYS A 18 -0.32 -2.05 -12.50
C LYS A 18 -1.51 -2.02 -11.52
N PRO A 19 -1.98 -3.14 -10.96
CA PRO A 19 -3.08 -3.14 -9.99
C PRO A 19 -2.81 -2.28 -8.76
N VAL A 20 -1.56 -2.22 -8.29
CA VAL A 20 -1.18 -1.39 -7.13
C VAL A 20 -1.43 0.08 -7.41
N PHE A 21 -0.91 0.58 -8.53
CA PHE A 21 -1.03 2.00 -8.89
C PHE A 21 -2.47 2.40 -9.26
N SER A 22 -3.29 1.46 -9.74
CA SER A 22 -4.70 1.71 -10.02
C SER A 22 -5.62 1.55 -8.81
N THR A 23 -5.14 0.96 -7.71
CA THR A 23 -5.96 0.72 -6.52
C THR A 23 -5.81 1.90 -5.58
N LYS A 24 -6.79 2.81 -5.59
CA LYS A 24 -6.94 3.85 -4.57
C LYS A 24 -8.02 3.45 -3.58
N MET A 25 -7.82 3.77 -2.31
CA MET A 25 -8.86 3.66 -1.32
C MET A 25 -9.90 4.77 -1.55
N ILE A 26 -11.16 4.44 -1.31
CA ILE A 26 -12.26 5.39 -1.45
C ILE A 26 -12.44 6.10 -0.10
N GLU A 27 -12.63 7.42 -0.12
CA GLU A 27 -12.90 8.22 1.08
C GLU A 27 -14.11 7.65 1.85
N GLY A 28 -13.94 7.43 3.16
CA GLY A 28 -14.98 6.85 4.03
C GLY A 28 -15.28 5.36 3.82
N SER A 29 -14.53 4.63 2.98
CA SER A 29 -14.60 3.16 2.92
C SER A 29 -13.76 2.51 4.03
N SER A 30 -13.98 1.22 4.32
CA SER A 30 -13.26 0.53 5.40
C SER A 30 -11.76 0.37 5.10
N VAL A 31 -10.91 0.90 5.98
CA VAL A 31 -9.45 0.68 5.94
C VAL A 31 -9.11 -0.80 6.06
N GLN A 32 -9.84 -1.55 6.91
CA GLN A 32 -9.57 -2.98 7.11
C GLN A 32 -9.77 -3.77 5.81
N GLU A 33 -10.90 -3.57 5.13
CA GLU A 33 -11.17 -4.24 3.85
C GLU A 33 -10.14 -3.84 2.79
N TYR A 34 -9.79 -2.56 2.74
CA TYR A 34 -8.76 -2.05 1.84
C TYR A 34 -7.38 -2.66 2.12
N GLY A 35 -6.98 -2.75 3.40
CA GLY A 35 -5.73 -3.35 3.84
C GLY A 35 -5.60 -4.81 3.44
N VAL A 36 -6.67 -5.60 3.60
CA VAL A 36 -6.70 -7.01 3.14
C VAL A 36 -6.50 -7.11 1.63
N LYS A 37 -7.14 -6.22 0.86
CA LYS A 37 -6.95 -6.15 -0.60
C LYS A 37 -5.49 -5.83 -0.96
N MET A 38 -4.86 -4.89 -0.27
CA MET A 38 -3.46 -4.53 -0.51
C MET A 38 -2.50 -5.67 -0.15
N LEU A 39 -2.72 -6.37 0.96
CA LEU A 39 -1.95 -7.58 1.31
C LEU A 39 -2.04 -8.63 0.20
N SER A 40 -3.24 -8.89 -0.32
CA SER A 40 -3.41 -9.85 -1.42
C SER A 40 -2.64 -9.45 -2.69
N ILE A 41 -2.58 -8.15 -3.00
CA ILE A 41 -1.80 -7.64 -4.15
C ILE A 41 -0.30 -7.80 -3.89
N VAL A 42 0.16 -7.47 -2.68
CA VAL A 42 1.58 -7.58 -2.31
C VAL A 42 2.05 -9.04 -2.34
N GLU A 43 1.27 -9.98 -1.82
CA GLU A 43 1.62 -11.41 -1.88
C GLU A 43 1.74 -11.88 -3.34
N LYS A 44 0.82 -11.48 -4.22
CA LYS A 44 0.94 -11.78 -5.66
C LYS A 44 2.20 -11.18 -6.30
N LEU A 45 2.65 -10.00 -5.85
CA LEU A 45 3.89 -9.38 -6.33
C LEU A 45 5.13 -10.15 -5.86
N LYS A 46 5.14 -10.62 -4.61
CA LYS A 46 6.20 -11.46 -4.06
C LYS A 46 6.30 -12.77 -4.86
N ASP A 47 5.17 -13.42 -5.14
CA ASP A 47 5.10 -14.65 -5.95
C ASP A 47 5.66 -14.45 -7.36
N LEU A 48 5.42 -13.29 -7.96
CA LEU A 48 5.93 -12.93 -9.28
C LEU A 48 7.44 -12.59 -9.28
N LYS A 49 8.13 -12.77 -8.14
CA LYS A 49 9.54 -12.39 -7.93
C LYS A 49 9.81 -10.96 -8.36
N ALA A 50 8.82 -10.08 -8.20
CA ALA A 50 9.06 -8.66 -8.39
C ALA A 50 10.09 -8.25 -7.33
N LEU A 51 11.29 -7.87 -7.79
CA LEU A 51 12.38 -7.39 -6.94
C LEU A 51 12.03 -5.99 -6.41
N LEU A 52 10.99 -5.89 -5.57
CA LEU A 52 10.61 -4.69 -4.87
C LEU A 52 11.07 -4.82 -3.42
N ALA A 53 11.69 -3.77 -2.92
CA ALA A 53 12.06 -3.69 -1.51
C ALA A 53 10.80 -3.58 -0.63
N LYS A 54 10.90 -3.97 0.64
CA LYS A 54 9.77 -3.91 1.61
C LYS A 54 9.16 -2.51 1.65
N GLU A 55 10.04 -1.50 1.65
CA GLU A 55 9.74 -0.07 1.73
C GLU A 55 8.89 0.37 0.53
N MET A 56 9.13 -0.20 -0.65
CA MET A 56 8.33 0.14 -1.83
C MET A 56 6.86 -0.29 -1.68
N TYR A 57 6.59 -1.42 -1.02
CA TYR A 57 5.23 -1.86 -0.75
C TYR A 57 4.53 -0.94 0.26
N ILE A 58 5.27 -0.49 1.28
CA ILE A 58 4.78 0.48 2.27
C ILE A 58 4.44 1.80 1.56
N ASP A 59 5.35 2.35 0.77
CA ASP A 59 5.15 3.60 0.04
C ASP A 59 3.95 3.51 -0.91
N MET A 60 3.79 2.38 -1.59
CA MET A 60 2.66 2.11 -2.48
C MET A 60 1.32 2.12 -1.71
N ILE A 61 1.29 1.51 -0.52
CA ILE A 61 0.11 1.55 0.34
C ILE A 61 -0.14 2.98 0.80
N LEU A 62 0.84 3.68 1.36
CA LEU A 62 0.64 5.05 1.86
C LEU A 62 0.12 6.00 0.77
N GLN A 63 0.68 5.95 -0.44
CA GLN A 63 0.23 6.78 -1.57
C GLN A 63 -1.19 6.45 -2.07
N SER A 64 -1.74 5.31 -1.68
CA SER A 64 -3.05 4.86 -2.16
C SER A 64 -4.23 5.34 -1.32
N PHE A 65 -3.95 5.87 -0.13
CA PHE A 65 -4.95 6.41 0.79
C PHE A 65 -5.46 7.79 0.34
N PRO A 66 -6.69 8.15 0.74
CA PRO A 66 -7.28 9.44 0.42
C PRO A 66 -6.72 10.56 1.33
N PRO A 67 -6.97 11.85 0.99
CA PRO A 67 -6.39 12.99 1.70
C PRO A 67 -6.69 13.07 3.21
N SER A 68 -7.78 12.45 3.68
CA SER A 68 -8.09 12.36 5.12
C SER A 68 -7.00 11.67 5.95
N PHE A 69 -6.11 10.90 5.30
CA PHE A 69 -4.96 10.23 5.92
C PHE A 69 -3.64 11.00 5.80
N ASP A 70 -3.61 12.20 5.20
CA ASP A 70 -2.37 12.96 5.00
C ASP A 70 -1.60 13.21 6.32
N SER A 71 -2.32 13.54 7.40
CA SER A 71 -1.72 13.73 8.73
C SER A 71 -1.07 12.45 9.27
N PHE A 72 -1.68 11.28 9.02
CA PHE A 72 -1.08 9.99 9.37
C PHE A 72 0.19 9.75 8.56
N ILE A 73 0.16 9.98 7.24
CA ILE A 73 1.30 9.76 6.35
C ILE A 73 2.49 10.63 6.75
N VAL A 74 2.25 11.93 7.01
CA VAL A 74 3.28 12.86 7.47
C VAL A 74 3.89 12.37 8.80
N ASN A 75 3.05 12.00 9.77
CA ASN A 75 3.53 11.48 11.05
C ASN A 75 4.30 10.16 10.92
N TYR A 76 3.82 9.23 10.09
CA TYR A 76 4.49 7.96 9.81
C TYR A 76 5.90 8.19 9.26
N ASN A 77 6.02 9.04 8.24
CA ASN A 77 7.29 9.35 7.58
C ASN A 77 8.29 10.04 8.51
N MET A 78 7.83 10.94 9.39
CA MET A 78 8.71 11.65 10.33
C MET A 78 9.28 10.75 11.42
N ASN A 79 8.53 9.72 11.84
CA ASN A 79 8.96 8.84 12.92
C ASN A 79 9.93 7.72 12.48
N GLY A 80 10.15 7.54 11.17
CA GLY A 80 11.11 6.57 10.65
C GLY A 80 10.84 5.13 11.06
N LEU A 81 9.56 4.75 11.14
CA LEU A 81 9.14 3.43 11.63
C LEU A 81 9.50 2.32 10.62
N ASP A 82 10.16 1.25 11.09
CA ASP A 82 10.43 0.04 10.30
C ASP A 82 9.33 -1.02 10.51
N ASN A 83 8.10 -0.65 10.16
CA ASN A 83 6.95 -1.54 10.34
C ASN A 83 6.85 -2.56 9.19
N ASP A 84 6.36 -3.75 9.47
CA ASP A 84 5.85 -4.63 8.42
C ASP A 84 4.47 -4.20 7.91
N LEU A 85 3.97 -4.88 6.88
CA LEU A 85 2.71 -4.52 6.23
C LEU A 85 1.49 -4.73 7.14
N HIS A 86 1.52 -5.73 8.02
CA HIS A 86 0.44 -5.97 8.96
C HIS A 86 0.41 -4.91 10.05
N GLU A 87 1.58 -4.52 10.55
CA GLU A 87 1.73 -3.42 11.52
C GLU A 87 1.23 -2.10 10.93
N LEU A 88 1.64 -1.76 9.69
CA LEU A 88 1.15 -0.58 8.98
C LEU A 88 -0.39 -0.58 8.87
N ILE A 89 -1.00 -1.69 8.46
CA ILE A 89 -2.47 -1.79 8.31
C ILE A 89 -3.16 -1.62 9.66
N ASN A 90 -2.64 -2.24 10.73
CA ASN A 90 -3.20 -2.08 12.06
C ASN A 90 -3.15 -0.62 12.54
N MET A 91 -2.07 0.10 12.27
CA MET A 91 -1.97 1.52 12.58
C MET A 91 -2.99 2.37 11.81
N LEU A 92 -3.18 2.07 10.51
CA LEU A 92 -4.17 2.76 9.68
C LEU A 92 -5.60 2.52 10.18
N VAL A 93 -5.93 1.29 10.59
CA VAL A 93 -7.24 0.95 11.18
C VAL A 93 -7.48 1.69 12.50
N GLN A 94 -6.45 1.79 13.35
CA GLN A 94 -6.55 2.56 14.60
C GLN A 94 -6.76 4.05 14.31
N TYR A 95 -6.12 4.57 13.27
CA TYR A 95 -6.25 5.96 12.85
C TYR A 95 -7.66 6.26 12.28
N GLU A 96 -8.22 5.37 11.45
CA GLU A 96 -9.62 5.44 10.97
C GLU A 96 -10.60 5.58 12.15
N ALA A 97 -10.50 4.69 13.13
CA ALA A 97 -11.36 4.70 14.32
C ALA A 97 -11.19 5.99 15.17
N ALA A 98 -10.02 6.62 15.13
CA ALA A 98 -9.78 7.90 15.81
C ALA A 98 -10.44 9.07 15.07
N ILE A 99 -10.37 9.08 13.73
CA ILE A 99 -11.05 10.08 12.90
C ILE A 99 -12.57 10.00 13.12
N GLU A 100 -13.16 8.80 13.07
CA GLU A 100 -14.60 8.61 13.25
C GLU A 100 -15.10 9.14 14.60
N LYS A 101 -14.33 8.94 15.68
CA LYS A 101 -14.66 9.47 17.01
C LYS A 101 -14.58 10.99 17.11
N SER A 102 -13.80 11.62 16.25
CA SER A 102 -13.60 13.08 16.24
C SER A 102 -14.57 13.81 15.31
N ALA A 103 -15.33 13.09 14.48
CA ALA A 103 -16.33 13.67 13.60
C ALA A 103 -17.50 14.25 14.42
N PRO A 104 -17.91 15.51 14.20
CA PRO A 104 -19.06 16.08 14.88
C PRO A 104 -20.34 15.32 14.51
N SER A 105 -21.13 14.98 15.53
CA SER A 105 -22.44 14.31 15.44
C SER A 105 -23.50 15.16 14.77
#